data_AF-A0A3N5XCK4-F1
#
_entry.id   AF-A0A3N5XCK4-F1
#
_cell.length_a   1.000
_cell.length_b   1.000
_cell.length_c   1.000
_cell.angle_alpha   90.00
_cell.angle_beta   90.00
_cell.angle_gamma   90.00
#
_symmetry.space_group_name_H-M   'P 1'
#
loop_
_entity.id
_entity.type
_entity.pdbx_description
1 polymer ?
#
loop_
_entity_poly.entity_id
_entity_poly.type
_entity_poly.pdbx_seq_one_letter_code
_entity_poly.pdbx_strand_id
1 'polypeptide(L)'
;MPLTSLEGPVAGTPRWSPDGKQIAFDARLAGRSDIFTIPATGGVMRRVTKEPANALVPSWSSDGRWIYFSQGKELQVWKIPASGGEARQVTRNGGIAPFESTDGRSLYYAKMRDRGIWRMPVNGGEETLVADVVKPGHWGYWALSPKGIYFVNLDSPHNHTIDFFDFFTKKTKTVVSLTEQFNIETADSALAISPDGRSILYTQFDQAESDIMMVENIR
;
A
#
# COMPACT_ATOMS: atom_id res chain seq x y z
N MET A 1 16.83 -8.62 12.63
CA MET A 1 17.29 -9.83 11.93
C MET A 1 16.58 -9.90 10.58
N PRO A 2 17.29 -10.09 9.46
CA PRO A 2 16.68 -9.98 8.14
C PRO A 2 15.71 -11.14 7.94
N LEU A 3 14.45 -10.84 7.61
CA LEU A 3 13.42 -11.85 7.37
C LEU A 3 13.59 -12.52 6.00
N THR A 4 14.38 -11.92 5.12
CA THR A 4 14.83 -12.47 3.84
C THR A 4 16.13 -11.77 3.41
N SER A 5 17.16 -12.53 3.05
CA SER A 5 18.20 -12.08 2.12
C SER A 5 17.70 -12.44 0.73
N LEU A 6 17.09 -11.48 0.04
CA LEU A 6 16.80 -11.62 -1.39
C LEU A 6 17.96 -10.97 -2.12
N GLU A 7 19.00 -11.74 -2.41
CA GLU A 7 19.95 -11.37 -3.46
C GLU A 7 19.21 -11.45 -4.81
N GLY A 8 18.49 -10.39 -5.18
CA GLY A 8 17.87 -10.21 -6.50
C GLY A 8 16.46 -9.62 -6.52
N PRO A 9 15.96 -9.35 -7.73
CA PRO A 9 15.51 -8.06 -8.26
C PRO A 9 14.29 -7.43 -7.56
N VAL A 10 14.38 -6.11 -7.33
CA VAL A 10 13.32 -5.13 -6.96
C VAL A 10 12.03 -5.77 -6.44
N ALA A 11 12.00 -6.07 -5.13
CA ALA A 11 10.78 -6.37 -4.40
C ALA A 11 10.17 -5.05 -3.91
N GLY A 12 8.90 -4.82 -4.23
CA GLY A 12 8.14 -3.63 -3.86
C GLY A 12 7.05 -3.91 -2.84
N THR A 13 6.77 -2.91 -2.01
CA THR A 13 5.52 -2.72 -1.26
C THR A 13 4.98 -3.92 -0.45
N PRO A 14 5.74 -4.48 0.51
CA PRO A 14 5.26 -5.58 1.33
C PRO A 14 4.01 -5.22 2.15
N ARG A 15 3.09 -6.17 2.26
CA ARG A 15 1.88 -6.11 3.10
C ARG A 15 1.63 -7.42 3.83
N TRP A 16 1.45 -7.32 5.14
CA TRP A 16 1.08 -8.43 6.01
C TRP A 16 -0.33 -8.93 5.72
N SER A 17 -0.53 -10.25 5.80
CA SER A 17 -1.85 -10.84 5.90
C SER A 17 -2.50 -10.47 7.23
N PRO A 18 -3.85 -10.44 7.33
CA PRO A 18 -4.54 -10.07 8.56
C PRO A 18 -4.21 -10.98 9.75
N ASP A 19 -3.87 -12.24 9.49
CA ASP A 19 -3.45 -13.21 10.50
C ASP A 19 -1.95 -13.15 10.84
N GLY A 20 -1.20 -12.26 10.20
CA GLY A 20 0.24 -12.07 10.41
C GLY A 20 1.13 -13.21 9.91
N LYS A 21 0.58 -14.22 9.22
CA LYS A 21 1.33 -15.43 8.83
C LYS A 21 2.00 -15.32 7.47
N GLN A 22 1.58 -14.38 6.63
CA GLN A 22 2.08 -14.22 5.28
C GLN A 22 2.36 -12.74 4.98
N ILE A 23 3.26 -12.53 4.03
CA ILE A 23 3.54 -11.22 3.45
C ILE A 23 3.26 -11.34 1.96
N ALA A 24 2.44 -10.45 1.42
CA ALA A 24 2.29 -10.24 -0.02
C ALA A 24 3.23 -9.11 -0.45
N PHE A 25 3.85 -9.24 -1.62
CA PHE A 25 4.74 -8.23 -2.19
C PHE A 25 4.73 -8.36 -3.71
N ASP A 26 5.09 -7.29 -4.42
CA ASP A 26 5.34 -7.36 -5.85
C ASP A 26 6.83 -7.54 -6.14
N ALA A 27 7.17 -8.32 -7.17
CA ALA A 27 8.56 -8.55 -7.54
C ALA A 27 8.73 -8.76 -9.04
N ARG A 28 9.86 -8.30 -9.59
CA ARG A 28 10.17 -8.35 -11.03
C ARG A 28 11.19 -9.44 -11.37
N LEU A 29 10.78 -10.71 -11.31
CA LEU A 29 11.68 -11.86 -11.51
C LEU A 29 11.90 -12.28 -12.98
N ALA A 30 11.01 -11.87 -13.90
CA ALA A 30 11.06 -12.31 -15.29
C ALA A 30 10.72 -11.18 -16.27
N GLY A 31 11.27 -9.98 -16.03
CA GLY A 31 11.02 -8.80 -16.86
C GLY A 31 9.63 -8.16 -16.69
N ARG A 32 8.75 -8.75 -15.88
CA ARG A 32 7.44 -8.23 -15.46
C ARG A 32 7.26 -8.30 -13.96
N SER A 33 6.45 -7.40 -13.39
CA SER A 33 6.08 -7.46 -11.97
C SER A 33 4.89 -8.37 -11.75
N ASP A 34 4.99 -9.20 -10.73
CA ASP A 34 3.97 -10.17 -10.31
C ASP A 34 3.79 -10.11 -8.80
N ILE A 35 2.63 -10.53 -8.31
CA ILE A 35 2.37 -10.61 -6.87
C ILE A 35 2.81 -11.98 -6.35
N PHE A 36 3.59 -11.96 -5.27
CA PHE A 36 4.06 -13.11 -4.54
C PHE A 36 3.58 -13.06 -3.11
N THR A 37 3.49 -14.23 -2.49
CA THR A 37 3.29 -14.39 -1.04
C THR A 37 4.41 -15.23 -0.45
N ILE A 38 4.89 -14.87 0.73
CA ILE A 38 5.89 -15.65 1.49
C ILE A 38 5.42 -15.81 2.95
N PRO A 39 5.76 -16.91 3.65
CA PRO A 39 5.55 -16.98 5.08
C PRO A 39 6.27 -15.84 5.80
N ALA A 40 5.63 -15.30 6.83
CA ALA A 40 6.23 -14.30 7.70
C ALA A 40 7.51 -14.79 8.41
N THR A 41 7.64 -16.10 8.61
CA THR A 41 8.85 -16.70 9.18
C THR A 41 9.98 -16.86 8.15
N GLY A 42 9.80 -16.36 6.93
CA GLY A 42 10.66 -16.65 5.78
C GLY A 42 10.39 -18.03 5.18
N GLY A 43 11.05 -18.32 4.05
CA GLY A 43 10.96 -19.60 3.35
C GLY A 43 10.65 -19.43 1.86
N VAL A 44 9.87 -20.36 1.31
CA VAL A 44 9.58 -20.40 -0.13
C VAL A 44 8.45 -19.42 -0.46
N MET A 45 8.74 -18.43 -1.32
CA MET A 45 7.71 -17.57 -1.88
C MET A 45 6.89 -18.31 -2.95
N ARG A 46 5.62 -17.94 -3.08
CA ARG A 46 4.68 -18.46 -4.06
C ARG A 46 4.11 -17.33 -4.88
N ARG A 47 4.12 -17.50 -6.21
CA ARG A 47 3.50 -16.57 -7.15
C ARG A 47 1.97 -16.70 -7.14
N VAL A 48 1.26 -15.58 -7.02
CA VAL A 48 -0.21 -15.52 -6.98
C VAL A 48 -0.80 -15.16 -8.34
N THR A 49 -0.24 -14.16 -9.03
CA THR A 49 -0.71 -13.70 -10.35
C THR A 49 -0.08 -14.51 -11.47
N LYS A 50 -0.88 -14.94 -12.46
CA LYS A 50 -0.39 -15.75 -13.60
C LYS A 50 -0.54 -15.05 -14.95
N GLU A 51 -1.34 -14.00 -15.01
CA GLU A 51 -1.68 -13.28 -16.25
C GLU A 51 -0.49 -12.47 -16.81
N PRO A 52 -0.45 -12.20 -18.13
CA PRO A 52 0.65 -11.51 -18.78
C PRO A 52 0.57 -9.97 -18.63
N ALA A 53 0.36 -9.47 -17.41
CA ALA A 53 0.31 -8.04 -17.14
C ALA A 53 0.93 -7.70 -15.77
N ASN A 54 1.60 -6.55 -15.69
CA ASN A 54 2.27 -6.11 -14.45
C ASN A 54 1.24 -5.92 -13.32
N ALA A 55 1.45 -6.63 -12.22
CA ALA A 55 0.69 -6.47 -11.00
C ALA A 55 1.58 -5.83 -9.93
N LEU A 56 1.08 -4.78 -9.29
CA LEU A 56 1.86 -3.90 -8.40
C LEU A 56 1.07 -3.59 -7.13
N VAL A 57 1.78 -3.22 -6.06
CA VAL A 57 1.18 -2.65 -4.85
C VAL A 57 0.08 -3.54 -4.25
N PRO A 58 0.40 -4.79 -3.85
CA PRO A 58 -0.60 -5.68 -3.32
C PRO A 58 -1.10 -5.21 -1.95
N SER A 59 -2.29 -5.66 -1.56
CA SER A 59 -2.78 -5.62 -0.18
C SER A 59 -3.76 -6.75 0.08
N TRP A 60 -3.92 -7.14 1.35
CA TRP A 60 -4.84 -8.21 1.71
C TRP A 60 -6.24 -7.67 1.99
N SER A 61 -7.26 -8.48 1.69
CA SER A 61 -8.57 -8.30 2.32
C SER A 61 -8.47 -8.54 3.83
N SER A 62 -9.32 -7.86 4.59
CA SER A 62 -9.52 -7.99 6.03
C SER A 62 -9.79 -9.43 6.49
N ASP A 63 -10.43 -10.24 5.62
CA ASP A 63 -10.71 -11.66 5.86
C ASP A 63 -9.60 -12.62 5.37
N GLY A 64 -8.54 -12.10 4.75
CA GLY A 64 -7.40 -12.87 4.22
C GLY A 64 -7.70 -13.72 3.00
N ARG A 65 -8.93 -13.68 2.46
CA ARG A 65 -9.33 -14.53 1.31
C ARG A 65 -8.92 -13.96 -0.04
N TRP A 66 -8.64 -12.65 -0.11
CA TRP A 66 -8.31 -11.95 -1.34
C TRP A 66 -7.03 -11.16 -1.20
N ILE A 67 -6.34 -11.01 -2.32
CA ILE A 67 -5.25 -10.05 -2.49
C ILE A 67 -5.71 -9.04 -3.54
N TYR A 68 -5.78 -7.78 -3.15
CA TYR A 68 -5.94 -6.64 -4.05
C TYR A 68 -4.59 -6.27 -4.65
N PHE A 69 -4.58 -5.73 -5.87
CA PHE A 69 -3.38 -5.23 -6.53
C PHE A 69 -3.75 -4.25 -7.64
N SER A 70 -2.76 -3.51 -8.14
CA SER A 70 -2.91 -2.52 -9.20
C SER A 70 -2.35 -3.08 -10.50
N GLN A 71 -3.11 -2.99 -11.61
CA GLN A 71 -2.69 -3.53 -12.91
C GLN A 71 -3.27 -2.72 -14.06
N GLY A 72 -2.54 -2.68 -15.18
CA GLY A 72 -2.98 -2.07 -16.44
C GLY A 72 -2.11 -0.89 -16.89
N LYS A 73 -2.31 -0.43 -18.13
CA LYS A 73 -1.67 0.81 -18.63
C LYS A 73 -2.17 2.03 -17.89
N GLU A 74 -3.49 2.09 -17.70
CA GLU A 74 -4.13 2.95 -16.71
C GLU A 74 -4.41 2.05 -15.52
N LEU A 75 -3.66 2.22 -14.43
CA LEU A 75 -3.73 1.35 -13.27
C LEU A 75 -5.15 1.30 -12.73
N GLN A 76 -5.69 0.10 -12.59
CA GLN A 76 -6.96 -0.21 -11.93
C GLN A 76 -6.68 -1.15 -10.76
N VAL A 77 -7.55 -1.16 -9.76
CA VAL A 77 -7.53 -2.18 -8.72
C VAL A 77 -8.22 -3.44 -9.21
N TRP A 78 -7.54 -4.56 -9.02
CA TRP A 78 -8.00 -5.91 -9.22
C TRP A 78 -7.92 -6.68 -7.91
N LYS A 79 -8.64 -7.79 -7.80
CA LYS A 79 -8.50 -8.75 -6.70
C LYS A 79 -8.42 -10.17 -7.20
N ILE A 80 -7.61 -10.99 -6.55
CA ILE A 80 -7.44 -12.43 -6.83
C ILE A 80 -7.59 -13.23 -5.53
N PRO A 81 -8.14 -14.45 -5.55
CA PRO A 81 -8.14 -15.28 -4.35
C PRO A 81 -6.72 -15.45 -3.83
N ALA A 82 -6.51 -15.40 -2.52
CA ALA A 82 -5.19 -15.53 -1.91
C ALA A 82 -4.52 -16.87 -2.28
N SER A 83 -5.31 -17.92 -2.48
CA SER A 83 -4.88 -19.23 -3.00
C SER A 83 -4.39 -19.20 -4.46
N GLY A 84 -4.54 -18.08 -5.16
CA GLY A 84 -4.44 -17.98 -6.61
C GLY A 84 -5.75 -18.35 -7.29
N GLY A 85 -5.86 -18.01 -8.57
CA GLY A 85 -7.08 -18.23 -9.37
C GLY A 85 -7.24 -17.17 -10.44
N GLU A 86 -8.49 -16.86 -10.78
CA GLU A 86 -8.86 -15.80 -11.72
C GLU A 86 -8.90 -14.44 -11.01
N ALA A 87 -8.28 -13.43 -11.63
CA ALA A 87 -8.34 -12.05 -11.15
C ALA A 87 -9.66 -11.38 -11.58
N ARG A 88 -10.16 -10.48 -10.73
CA ARG A 88 -11.40 -9.72 -10.98
C ARG A 88 -11.13 -8.25 -10.83
N GLN A 89 -11.47 -7.46 -11.85
CA GLN A 89 -11.37 -6.01 -11.81
C GLN A 89 -12.38 -5.44 -10.80
N VAL A 90 -11.95 -4.48 -9.98
CA VAL A 90 -12.78 -3.80 -8.98
C VAL A 90 -13.08 -2.36 -9.41
N THR A 91 -12.06 -1.57 -9.78
CA THR A 91 -12.22 -0.18 -10.22
C THR A 91 -12.29 -0.07 -11.74
N ARG A 92 -12.95 0.97 -12.25
CA ARG A 92 -13.00 1.28 -13.70
C ARG A 92 -12.45 2.66 -14.07
N ASN A 93 -12.17 3.51 -13.09
CA ASN A 93 -11.78 4.91 -13.27
C ASN A 93 -10.41 5.23 -12.63
N GLY A 94 -9.52 4.24 -12.62
CA GLY A 94 -8.20 4.34 -12.03
C GLY A 94 -8.17 3.82 -10.59
N GLY A 95 -7.00 3.35 -10.16
CA GLY A 95 -6.77 2.97 -8.78
C GLY A 95 -5.39 2.36 -8.56
N ILE A 96 -4.73 2.80 -7.49
CA ILE A 96 -3.45 2.29 -7.00
C ILE A 96 -3.40 2.34 -5.47
N ALA A 97 -2.54 1.54 -4.86
CA ALA A 97 -2.39 1.40 -3.41
C ALA A 97 -3.72 1.04 -2.72
N PRO A 98 -4.37 -0.06 -3.10
CA PRO A 98 -5.64 -0.43 -2.52
C PRO A 98 -5.51 -0.79 -1.03
N PHE A 99 -6.49 -0.40 -0.22
CA PHE A 99 -6.65 -0.85 1.17
C PHE A 99 -8.12 -1.15 1.46
N GLU A 100 -8.42 -2.36 1.91
CA GLU A 100 -9.77 -2.69 2.38
C GLU A 100 -10.00 -2.17 3.80
N SER A 101 -11.21 -1.70 4.08
CA SER A 101 -11.63 -1.35 5.43
C SER A 101 -11.64 -2.59 6.33
N THR A 102 -11.42 -2.38 7.62
CA THR A 102 -11.39 -3.48 8.61
C THR A 102 -12.71 -4.22 8.75
N ASP A 103 -13.83 -3.61 8.35
CA ASP A 103 -15.16 -4.25 8.29
C ASP A 103 -15.42 -5.02 6.99
N GLY A 104 -14.47 -5.03 6.04
CA GLY A 104 -14.56 -5.73 4.76
C GLY A 104 -15.60 -5.15 3.79
N ARG A 105 -16.12 -3.93 4.03
CA ARG A 105 -17.20 -3.35 3.23
C ARG A 105 -16.71 -2.42 2.12
N SER A 106 -15.55 -1.83 2.28
CA SER A 106 -15.09 -0.76 1.39
C SER A 106 -13.63 -0.90 1.02
N LEU A 107 -13.34 -0.52 -0.22
CA LEU A 107 -12.00 -0.45 -0.77
C LEU A 107 -11.63 1.03 -0.93
N TYR A 108 -10.50 1.42 -0.34
CA TYR A 108 -9.89 2.73 -0.47
C TYR A 108 -8.70 2.65 -1.41
N TYR A 109 -8.47 3.68 -2.23
CA TYR A 109 -7.36 3.72 -3.17
C TYR A 109 -7.00 5.16 -3.55
N ALA A 110 -5.76 5.37 -3.96
CA ALA A 110 -5.32 6.60 -4.62
C ALA A 110 -5.47 6.46 -6.15
N LYS A 111 -5.30 7.55 -6.88
CA LYS A 111 -5.29 7.55 -8.35
C LYS A 111 -4.01 8.19 -8.89
N MET A 112 -3.62 7.78 -10.10
CA MET A 112 -2.43 8.32 -10.77
C MET A 112 -2.64 9.73 -11.34
N ARG A 113 -3.88 10.08 -11.71
CA ARG A 113 -4.23 11.34 -12.37
C ARG A 113 -5.04 12.29 -11.49
N ASP A 114 -5.83 11.74 -10.57
CA ASP A 114 -6.69 12.53 -9.69
C ASP A 114 -6.10 12.60 -8.29
N ARG A 115 -6.14 13.79 -7.69
CA ARG A 115 -5.80 13.99 -6.29
C ARG A 115 -6.84 13.30 -5.41
N GLY A 116 -6.44 12.82 -4.24
CA GLY A 116 -7.38 12.31 -3.27
C GLY A 116 -7.25 10.82 -2.98
N ILE A 117 -7.86 10.45 -1.86
CA ILE A 117 -8.19 9.07 -1.54
C ILE A 117 -9.67 8.84 -1.87
N TRP A 118 -9.90 7.86 -2.74
CA TRP A 118 -11.20 7.44 -3.24
C TRP A 118 -11.64 6.19 -2.50
N ARG A 119 -12.96 5.97 -2.45
CA ARG A 119 -13.57 4.79 -1.84
C ARG A 119 -14.69 4.25 -2.72
N MET A 120 -14.81 2.92 -2.76
CA MET A 120 -15.97 2.24 -3.34
C MET A 120 -16.34 0.97 -2.55
N PRO A 121 -17.51 0.35 -2.78
CA PRO A 121 -17.82 -0.98 -2.23
C PRO A 121 -16.87 -2.07 -2.78
N VAL A 122 -16.47 -3.04 -1.93
CA VAL A 122 -15.52 -4.13 -2.30
C VAL A 122 -16.00 -5.04 -3.44
N ASN A 123 -17.29 -5.03 -3.74
CA ASN A 123 -17.91 -5.80 -4.81
C ASN A 123 -18.13 -4.98 -6.09
N GLY A 124 -17.58 -3.77 -6.16
CA GLY A 124 -17.84 -2.83 -7.25
C GLY A 124 -19.04 -1.93 -6.93
N GLY A 125 -19.14 -0.81 -7.64
CA GLY A 125 -20.16 0.20 -7.44
C GLY A 125 -19.66 1.60 -7.77
N GLU A 126 -20.39 2.61 -7.32
CA GLU A 126 -19.98 4.01 -7.45
C GLU A 126 -18.80 4.31 -6.51
N GLU A 127 -17.86 5.11 -7.01
CA GLU A 127 -16.75 5.61 -6.22
C GLU A 127 -17.04 7.02 -5.69
N THR A 128 -16.52 7.34 -4.52
CA THR A 128 -16.63 8.66 -3.90
C THR A 128 -15.28 9.15 -3.43
N LEU A 129 -14.99 10.43 -3.61
CA LEU A 129 -13.83 11.08 -3.00
C LEU A 129 -14.04 11.18 -1.48
N VAL A 130 -13.12 10.62 -0.70
CA VAL A 130 -13.18 10.63 0.77
C VAL A 130 -12.45 11.84 1.35
N ALA A 131 -11.27 12.13 0.79
CA ALA A 131 -10.39 13.19 1.24
C ALA A 131 -9.57 13.69 0.06
N ASP A 132 -9.55 15.01 -0.16
CA ASP A 132 -8.75 15.67 -1.20
C ASP A 132 -7.27 15.85 -0.75
N VAL A 133 -6.65 14.72 -0.44
CA VAL A 133 -5.28 14.59 0.09
C VAL A 133 -4.48 13.64 -0.81
N VAL A 134 -3.16 13.63 -0.70
CA VAL A 134 -2.25 12.86 -1.58
C VAL A 134 -2.29 13.36 -3.03
N LYS A 135 -1.17 13.92 -3.47
CA LYS A 135 -1.00 14.41 -4.84
C LYS A 135 -1.02 13.25 -5.86
N PRO A 136 -1.50 13.49 -7.09
CA PRO A 136 -1.32 12.54 -8.18
C PRO A 136 0.14 12.07 -8.27
N GLY A 137 0.35 10.77 -8.51
CA GLY A 137 1.68 10.16 -8.58
C GLY A 137 2.38 9.88 -7.24
N HIS A 138 1.81 10.31 -6.10
CA HIS A 138 2.41 10.13 -4.76
C HIS A 138 1.66 9.07 -3.94
N TRP A 139 1.23 8.00 -4.61
CA TRP A 139 0.30 6.99 -4.10
C TRP A 139 0.84 6.15 -2.92
N GLY A 140 2.14 6.12 -2.67
CA GLY A 140 2.76 5.37 -1.57
C GLY A 140 2.68 6.04 -0.19
N TYR A 141 2.40 7.35 -0.17
CA TYR A 141 2.52 8.19 1.02
C TYR A 141 1.24 8.26 1.88
N TRP A 142 0.50 7.17 2.00
CA TRP A 142 -0.68 7.12 2.87
C TRP A 142 -0.95 5.72 3.41
N ALA A 143 -1.68 5.68 4.52
CA ALA A 143 -2.15 4.46 5.14
C ALA A 143 -3.54 4.65 5.75
N LEU A 144 -4.32 3.58 5.66
CA LEU A 144 -5.68 3.51 6.18
C LEU A 144 -5.68 3.07 7.65
N SER A 145 -6.48 3.73 8.47
CA SER A 145 -6.84 3.29 9.82
C SER A 145 -8.37 3.25 9.97
N PRO A 146 -8.91 2.58 11.00
CA PRO A 146 -10.36 2.58 11.25
C PRO A 146 -10.97 3.97 11.46
N LYS A 147 -10.18 4.94 11.94
CA LYS A 147 -10.65 6.29 12.29
C LYS A 147 -10.37 7.34 11.22
N GLY A 148 -9.51 7.04 10.25
CA GLY A 148 -9.03 8.04 9.33
C GLY A 148 -7.86 7.59 8.45
N ILE A 149 -7.28 8.55 7.74
CA ILE A 149 -6.17 8.35 6.82
C ILE A 149 -4.98 9.14 7.34
N TYR A 150 -3.84 8.46 7.50
CA TYR A 150 -2.56 9.15 7.66
C TYR A 150 -1.93 9.33 6.28
N PHE A 151 -1.33 10.48 6.03
CA PHE A 151 -0.66 10.75 4.76
C PHE A 151 0.48 11.74 4.96
N VAL A 152 1.49 11.65 4.09
CA VAL A 152 2.52 12.69 4.02
C VAL A 152 1.98 13.88 3.23
N ASN A 153 1.99 15.06 3.86
CA ASN A 153 1.59 16.31 3.24
C ASN A 153 2.78 16.90 2.48
N LEU A 154 2.62 16.96 1.15
CA LEU A 154 3.62 17.42 0.21
C LEU A 154 3.27 18.78 -0.41
N ASP A 155 2.25 19.46 0.12
CA ASP A 155 1.82 20.75 -0.41
C ASP A 155 2.80 21.89 -0.04
N SER A 156 3.53 21.75 1.06
CA SER A 156 4.66 22.62 1.40
C SER A 156 5.97 22.06 0.84
N PRO A 157 6.77 22.86 0.10
CA PRO A 157 8.01 22.38 -0.52
C PRO A 157 9.17 22.17 0.46
N HIS A 158 9.10 22.71 1.69
CA HIS A 158 10.23 22.68 2.64
C HIS A 158 9.84 22.12 4.02
N ASN A 159 8.54 22.04 4.31
CA ASN A 159 8.03 21.53 5.58
C ASN A 159 7.02 20.42 5.30
N HIS A 160 7.52 19.23 4.99
CA HIS A 160 6.66 18.06 4.87
C HIS A 160 6.16 17.66 6.27
N THR A 161 4.91 17.22 6.35
CA THR A 161 4.33 16.73 7.60
C THR A 161 3.71 15.37 7.38
N ILE A 162 3.53 14.61 8.45
CA ILE A 162 2.55 13.53 8.47
C ILE A 162 1.28 14.12 9.08
N ASP A 163 0.23 14.10 8.29
CA ASP A 163 -1.09 14.60 8.67
C ASP A 163 -2.07 13.43 8.83
N PHE A 164 -3.12 13.66 9.61
CA PHE A 164 -4.20 12.72 9.83
C PHE A 164 -5.54 13.35 9.45
N PHE A 165 -6.23 12.75 8.48
CA PHE A 165 -7.60 13.06 8.11
C PHE A 165 -8.57 12.17 8.89
N ASP A 166 -9.41 12.77 9.73
CA ASP A 166 -10.36 12.08 10.59
C ASP A 166 -11.71 11.84 9.86
N PHE A 167 -12.17 10.59 9.84
CA PHE A 167 -13.39 10.21 9.10
C PHE A 167 -14.67 10.78 9.68
N PHE A 168 -14.72 11.04 10.99
CA PHE A 168 -15.91 11.54 11.67
C PHE A 168 -16.03 13.06 11.50
N THR A 169 -14.97 13.79 11.81
CA THR A 169 -14.95 15.25 11.77
C THR A 169 -14.70 15.82 10.37
N LYS A 170 -14.17 15.00 9.44
CA LYS A 170 -13.71 15.42 8.10
C LYS A 170 -12.64 16.50 8.14
N LYS A 171 -11.89 16.58 9.24
CA LYS A 171 -10.80 17.55 9.42
C LYS A 171 -9.44 16.85 9.36
N THR A 172 -8.47 17.59 8.84
CA THR A 172 -7.06 17.22 8.86
C THR A 172 -6.37 17.88 10.05
N LYS A 173 -5.48 17.16 10.72
CA LYS A 173 -4.54 17.73 11.70
C LYS A 173 -3.14 17.22 11.44
N THR A 174 -2.14 18.05 11.69
CA THR A 174 -0.75 17.61 11.68
C THR A 174 -0.47 16.72 12.88
N VAL A 175 0.18 15.59 12.62
CA VAL A 175 0.61 14.62 13.64
C VAL A 175 2.09 14.84 13.95
N VAL A 176 2.92 14.97 12.92
CA VAL A 176 4.39 15.14 13.03
C VAL A 176 4.89 16.06 11.93
N SER A 177 5.87 16.91 12.24
CA SER A 177 6.65 17.66 11.24
C SER A 177 7.89 16.86 10.85
N LEU A 178 8.13 16.69 9.55
CA LEU A 178 9.33 16.06 9.01
C LEU A 178 10.35 17.17 8.76
N THR A 179 11.34 17.33 9.65
CA THR A 179 12.39 18.35 9.51
C THR A 179 13.53 17.87 8.58
N GLU A 180 14.27 18.85 8.05
CA GLU A 180 15.38 18.78 7.08
C GLU A 180 16.13 17.43 7.01
N GLN A 181 15.65 16.53 6.13
CA GLN A 181 16.32 15.32 5.59
C GLN A 181 15.35 14.37 4.86
N PHE A 182 14.06 14.69 4.77
CA PHE A 182 13.09 13.86 4.05
C PHE A 182 13.23 14.03 2.51
N ASN A 183 14.13 13.26 1.90
CA ASN A 183 14.31 13.21 0.44
C ASN A 183 13.19 12.37 -0.21
N ILE A 184 12.19 13.06 -0.76
CA ILE A 184 11.11 12.47 -1.56
C ILE A 184 11.60 12.33 -3.00
N GLU A 185 12.52 11.42 -3.25
CA GLU A 185 13.05 11.23 -4.61
C GLU A 185 12.21 10.23 -5.43
N THR A 186 11.45 9.32 -4.79
CA THR A 186 10.67 8.30 -5.51
C THR A 186 9.27 8.10 -4.94
N ALA A 187 8.34 7.77 -5.83
CA ALA A 187 6.92 7.49 -5.54
C ALA A 187 6.69 6.14 -4.82
N ASP A 188 7.75 5.37 -4.60
CA ASP A 188 7.71 3.98 -4.12
C ASP A 188 7.78 3.87 -2.59
N SER A 189 7.83 5.01 -1.88
CA SER A 189 7.93 5.01 -0.43
C SER A 189 6.60 4.64 0.23
N ALA A 190 6.58 3.56 1.01
CA ALA A 190 5.39 3.06 1.67
C ALA A 190 5.28 3.59 3.10
N LEU A 191 4.20 4.32 3.40
CA LEU A 191 3.79 4.60 4.77
C LEU A 191 2.96 3.41 5.30
N ALA A 192 3.32 2.84 6.44
CA ALA A 192 2.59 1.75 7.09
C ALA A 192 2.32 2.09 8.55
N ILE A 193 1.13 1.78 9.06
CA ILE A 193 0.75 2.04 10.46
C ILE A 193 0.70 0.71 11.19
N SER A 194 1.14 0.69 12.44
CA SER A 194 0.97 -0.46 13.32
C SER A 194 -0.53 -0.77 13.54
N PRO A 195 -0.93 -2.04 13.69
CA PRO A 195 -2.33 -2.42 13.90
C PRO A 195 -3.01 -1.74 15.12
N ASP A 196 -2.23 -1.32 16.11
CA ASP A 196 -2.69 -0.57 17.28
C ASP A 196 -2.79 0.95 17.07
N GLY A 197 -2.36 1.45 15.91
CA GLY A 197 -2.39 2.86 15.53
C GLY A 197 -1.34 3.73 16.23
N ARG A 198 -0.35 3.13 16.90
CA ARG A 198 0.64 3.86 17.72
C ARG A 198 1.94 4.18 17.01
N SER A 199 2.25 3.54 15.89
CA SER A 199 3.51 3.70 15.17
C SER A 199 3.29 3.85 13.68
N ILE A 200 4.08 4.71 13.05
CA ILE A 200 4.11 4.91 11.60
C ILE A 200 5.51 4.54 11.12
N LEU A 201 5.59 3.57 10.21
CA LEU A 201 6.79 3.25 9.45
C LEU A 201 6.72 4.01 8.12
N TYR A 202 7.84 4.59 7.71
CA TYR A 202 8.04 5.11 6.37
C TYR A 202 9.41 4.65 5.87
N THR A 203 9.54 4.41 4.56
CA THR A 203 10.83 4.10 3.95
C THR A 203 11.62 5.40 3.68
N GLN A 204 12.86 5.46 4.13
CA GLN A 204 13.84 6.49 3.77
C GLN A 204 14.93 5.82 2.93
N PHE A 205 15.16 6.32 1.71
CA PHE A 205 16.25 5.83 0.87
C PHE A 205 17.54 6.55 1.26
N ASP A 206 18.46 5.84 1.92
CA ASP A 206 19.88 6.19 1.92
C ASP A 206 20.63 5.11 1.12
N GLN A 207 21.13 5.51 -0.05
CA GLN A 207 21.96 4.72 -1.00
C GLN A 207 21.36 3.40 -1.54
N ALA A 208 20.68 3.51 -2.68
CA ALA A 208 20.65 2.57 -3.83
C ALA A 208 20.41 1.05 -3.64
N GLU A 209 19.94 0.56 -2.48
CA GLU A 209 19.47 -0.82 -2.30
C GLU A 209 18.11 -0.82 -1.58
N SER A 210 17.18 -1.69 -1.99
CA SER A 210 15.83 -1.80 -1.40
C SER A 210 15.75 -3.06 -0.55
N ASP A 211 16.04 -2.92 0.74
CA ASP A 211 15.87 -3.99 1.72
C ASP A 211 14.59 -3.83 2.54
N ILE A 212 13.85 -4.93 2.73
CA ILE A 212 12.70 -4.98 3.64
C ILE A 212 13.23 -5.20 5.06
N MET A 213 13.18 -4.14 5.87
CA MET A 213 13.67 -4.15 7.25
C MET A 213 12.52 -4.33 8.26
N MET A 214 12.73 -5.19 9.27
CA MET A 214 11.81 -5.40 10.39
C MET A 214 12.50 -5.03 11.71
N VAL A 215 11.84 -4.20 12.52
CA VAL A 215 12.28 -3.85 13.88
C VAL A 215 11.29 -4.44 14.89
N GLU A 216 11.80 -5.21 15.84
CA GLU A 216 11.06 -5.74 16.99
C GLU A 216 11.50 -5.03 18.28
N ASN A 217 10.61 -4.98 19.27
CA ASN A 217 10.86 -4.49 20.64
C ASN A 217 11.24 -3.01 20.79
N ILE A 218 10.34 -2.11 20.38
CA ILE A 218 10.40 -0.72 20.83
C ILE A 218 9.69 -0.68 22.19
N ARG A 219 10.50 -0.57 23.26
CA ARG A 219 10.01 -0.37 24.64
C ARG A 219 9.42 1.02 24.82
#